data_AF-A0A661HMP3-F1
#
_entry.id   AF-A0A661HMP3-F1
#
_cell.length_a   1.000
_cell.length_b   1.000
_cell.length_c   1.000
_cell.angle_alpha   90.00
_cell.angle_beta   90.00
_cell.angle_gamma   90.00
#
_symmetry.space_group_name_H-M   'P 1'
#
loop_
_entity.id
_entity.type
_entity.pdbx_description
1 polymer ?
#
loop_
_entity_poly.entity_id
_entity_poly.type
_entity_poly.pdbx_seq_one_letter_code
_entity_poly.pdbx_strand_id
1 'polypeptide(L)'
;MKIKDIEKQIDQLIPSSNIASTLITIPGFATVSAGTLAGEIGTLNRFEGEGSLALYLGMTNLDNSSGKKTGSKRNMATNRHAKKAMINATMQHSRNAEESSIYLKKKISQGKKYKQAILITKKITNKSALQLKINLL
;
A
#
# COMPACT_ATOMS: atom_id res chain seq x y z
N MET A 1 -1.14 28.69 -2.78
CA MET A 1 -0.94 27.71 -1.69
C MET A 1 0.39 27.01 -1.91
N LYS A 2 1.32 27.01 -0.94
CA LYS A 2 2.59 26.28 -1.10
C LYS A 2 2.36 24.82 -0.73
N ILE A 3 3.09 23.89 -1.36
CA ILE A 3 2.95 22.43 -1.12
C ILE A 3 3.09 22.10 0.37
N LYS A 4 4.03 22.76 1.06
CA LYS A 4 4.26 22.59 2.50
C LYS A 4 3.05 22.95 3.37
N ASP A 5 2.22 23.89 2.93
CA ASP A 5 1.02 24.29 3.68
C ASP A 5 -0.04 23.18 3.62
N ILE A 6 -0.17 22.51 2.47
CA ILE A 6 -1.07 21.35 2.30
C ILE A 6 -0.59 20.19 3.16
N GLU A 7 0.72 19.89 3.13
CA GLU A 7 1.29 18.81 3.94
C GLU A 7 1.02 19.03 5.43
N LYS A 8 1.17 20.28 5.91
CA LYS A 8 0.87 20.64 7.30
C LYS A 8 -0.61 20.47 7.64
N GLN A 9 -1.51 20.85 6.74
CA GLN A 9 -2.96 20.65 6.94
C GLN A 9 -3.31 19.16 7.01
N ILE A 10 -2.71 18.34 6.14
CA ILE A 10 -2.92 16.88 6.18
C ILE A 10 -2.43 16.34 7.52
N ASP A 11 -1.24 16.75 7.98
CA ASP A 11 -0.66 16.31 9.25
C ASP A 11 -1.57 16.60 10.44
N GLN A 12 -2.16 17.80 10.48
CA GLN A 12 -3.10 18.21 11.51
C GLN A 12 -4.39 17.37 11.52
N LEU A 13 -4.78 16.80 10.38
CA LEU A 13 -5.97 15.96 10.24
C LEU A 13 -5.71 14.48 10.52
N ILE A 14 -4.45 14.03 10.57
CA ILE A 14 -4.10 12.63 10.83
C ILE A 14 -4.73 12.10 12.13
N PRO A 15 -4.63 12.80 13.29
CA PRO A 15 -5.20 12.32 14.55
C PRO A 15 -6.72 12.09 14.51
N SER A 16 -7.43 12.79 13.61
CA SER A 16 -8.89 12.67 13.47
C SER A 16 -9.33 11.47 12.61
N SER A 17 -8.39 10.77 11.99
CA SER A 17 -8.66 9.60 11.14
C SER A 17 -7.97 8.37 11.71
N ASN A 18 -8.75 7.39 12.17
CA ASN A 18 -8.20 6.11 12.63
C ASN A 18 -7.32 5.47 11.56
N ILE A 19 -7.75 5.48 10.29
CA ILE A 19 -6.97 4.93 9.17
C ILE A 19 -5.63 5.66 9.04
N ALA A 20 -5.63 7.00 9.00
CA ALA A 20 -4.38 7.76 8.83
C ALA A 20 -3.44 7.60 10.04
N SER A 21 -4.00 7.66 11.24
CA SER A 21 -3.28 7.52 12.51
C SER A 21 -2.64 6.15 12.65
N THR A 22 -3.28 5.10 12.15
CA THR A 22 -2.65 3.78 12.12
C THR A 22 -1.58 3.71 11.03
N LEU A 23 -1.86 4.20 9.82
CA LEU A 23 -0.91 4.13 8.71
C LEU A 23 0.41 4.85 9.01
N ILE A 24 0.37 6.02 9.66
CA ILE A 24 1.59 6.79 9.96
C ILE A 24 2.56 6.05 10.90
N THR A 25 2.08 5.08 11.68
CA THR A 25 2.93 4.26 12.55
C THR A 25 3.77 3.25 11.77
N ILE A 26 3.40 2.95 10.53
CA ILE A 26 4.13 1.99 9.70
C ILE A 26 5.34 2.68 9.06
N PRO A 27 6.56 2.14 9.20
CA PRO A 27 7.75 2.71 8.58
C PRO A 27 7.57 3.00 7.08
N GLY A 28 7.84 4.23 6.65
CA GLY A 28 7.71 4.61 5.23
C GLY A 28 6.31 5.04 4.78
N PHE A 29 5.29 4.93 5.63
CA PHE A 29 4.05 5.68 5.45
C PHE A 29 4.22 7.05 6.10
N ALA A 30 4.52 8.06 5.29
CA ALA A 30 4.60 9.45 5.73
C ALA A 30 3.25 10.18 5.58
N THR A 31 3.16 11.39 6.13
CA THR A 31 1.95 12.24 6.16
C THR A 31 1.18 12.23 4.84
N VAL A 32 1.86 12.46 3.71
CA VAL A 32 1.22 12.49 2.38
C VAL A 32 0.65 11.12 1.99
N SER A 33 1.41 10.04 2.17
CA SER A 33 0.96 8.69 1.81
C SER A 33 -0.19 8.22 2.71
N ALA A 34 -0.08 8.45 4.02
CA ALA A 34 -1.09 8.09 5.01
C ALA A 34 -2.40 8.87 4.78
N GLY A 35 -2.30 10.20 4.62
CA GLY A 35 -3.45 11.06 4.34
C GLY A 35 -4.11 10.74 3.00
N THR A 36 -3.33 10.50 1.94
CA THR A 36 -3.87 10.08 0.65
C THR A 36 -4.64 8.77 0.79
N LEU A 37 -4.08 7.77 1.46
CA LEU A 37 -4.75 6.49 1.62
C LEU A 37 -6.01 6.61 2.47
N ALA A 38 -5.96 7.35 3.57
CA ALA A 38 -7.13 7.58 4.41
C ALA A 38 -8.26 8.27 3.65
N GLY A 39 -7.95 9.30 2.84
CA GLY A 39 -8.93 9.97 2.00
C GLY A 39 -9.52 9.07 0.91
N GLU A 40 -8.69 8.28 0.23
CA GLU A 40 -9.14 7.37 -0.83
C GLU A 40 -9.92 6.16 -0.32
N ILE A 41 -9.60 5.68 0.89
CA ILE A 41 -10.33 4.60 1.57
C ILE A 41 -11.66 5.15 2.10
N GLY A 42 -11.63 6.29 2.79
CA GLY A 42 -12.78 6.96 3.40
C GLY A 42 -13.33 6.20 4.61
N THR A 43 -13.92 5.02 4.36
CA THR A 43 -14.43 4.11 5.39
C THR A 43 -14.07 2.68 5.04
N LEU A 44 -13.80 1.84 6.04
CA LEU A 44 -13.53 0.42 5.83
C LEU A 44 -14.80 -0.38 5.50
N ASN A 45 -15.99 0.10 5.91
CA ASN A 45 -17.26 -0.61 5.75
C ASN A 45 -17.70 -0.81 4.29
N ARG A 46 -17.11 -0.07 3.35
CA ARG A 46 -17.38 -0.23 1.90
C ARG A 46 -16.68 -1.44 1.27
N PHE A 47 -15.80 -2.10 2.03
CA PHE A 47 -15.02 -3.24 1.57
C PHE A 47 -15.52 -4.51 2.27
N GLU A 48 -15.93 -5.51 1.50
CA GLU A 48 -16.36 -6.83 2.01
C GLU A 48 -15.27 -7.51 2.85
N GLY A 49 -14.01 -7.27 2.50
CA GLY A 49 -12.88 -7.86 3.21
C GLY A 49 -11.52 -7.25 2.86
N GLU A 50 -10.47 -7.86 3.41
CA GLU A 50 -9.08 -7.49 3.10
C GLU A 50 -8.76 -7.67 1.63
N GLY A 51 -9.32 -8.71 0.99
CA GLY A 51 -9.16 -8.95 -0.44
C GLY A 51 -9.69 -7.81 -1.30
N SER A 52 -10.90 -7.31 -1.02
CA SER A 52 -11.49 -6.18 -1.75
C SER A 52 -10.74 -4.88 -1.52
N LEU A 53 -10.26 -4.65 -0.29
CA LEU A 53 -9.41 -3.49 0.02
C LEU A 53 -8.07 -3.58 -0.72
N ALA A 54 -7.41 -4.72 -0.69
CA ALA A 54 -6.14 -4.95 -1.36
C ALA A 54 -6.26 -4.84 -2.88
N LEU A 55 -7.39 -5.26 -3.45
CA LEU A 55 -7.73 -5.03 -4.85
C LEU A 55 -7.87 -3.54 -5.16
N TYR A 56 -8.62 -2.79 -4.33
CA TYR A 56 -8.82 -1.36 -4.49
C TYR A 56 -7.52 -0.56 -4.43
N LEU A 57 -6.66 -0.89 -3.46
CA LEU A 57 -5.31 -0.31 -3.31
C LEU A 57 -4.35 -0.77 -4.42
N GLY A 58 -4.72 -1.75 -5.24
CA GLY A 58 -3.89 -2.31 -6.30
C GLY A 58 -2.69 -3.11 -5.78
N MET A 59 -2.84 -3.73 -4.61
CA MET A 59 -1.84 -4.56 -3.93
C MET A 59 -1.88 -6.02 -4.39
N THR A 60 -3.00 -6.47 -4.95
CA THR A 60 -3.14 -7.80 -5.56
C THR A 60 -3.16 -7.70 -7.09
N ASN A 61 -2.83 -8.82 -7.75
CA ASN A 61 -3.18 -9.01 -9.16
C ASN A 61 -4.48 -9.82 -9.21
N LEU A 62 -5.24 -9.68 -10.29
CA LEU A 62 -6.40 -10.53 -10.53
C LEU A 62 -5.90 -11.93 -10.85
N ASP A 63 -6.50 -12.93 -10.22
CA ASP A 63 -6.35 -14.30 -10.67
C ASP A 63 -6.88 -14.40 -12.11
N ASN A 64 -6.06 -14.94 -13.00
CA ASN A 64 -6.38 -15.17 -14.40
C ASN A 64 -6.03 -16.62 -14.75
N SER A 65 -6.29 -17.50 -13.79
CA SER A 65 -6.10 -18.94 -13.94
C SER A 65 -7.39 -19.56 -14.52
N SER A 66 -7.24 -20.39 -15.55
CA SER A 66 -8.34 -21.18 -16.10
C SER A 66 -7.87 -22.62 -16.31
N GLY A 67 -8.50 -23.56 -15.60
CA GLY A 67 -8.33 -25.02 -15.73
C GLY A 67 -6.87 -25.53 -15.74
N LYS A 68 -6.20 -25.42 -16.90
CA LYS A 68 -4.82 -25.89 -17.14
C LYS A 68 -3.75 -24.78 -17.15
N LYS A 69 -4.13 -23.50 -17.09
CA LYS A 69 -3.19 -22.37 -17.12
C LYS A 69 -3.33 -21.56 -15.84
N THR A 70 -2.24 -21.39 -15.11
CA THR A 70 -2.14 -20.43 -14.01
C THR A 70 -1.62 -19.10 -14.57
N GLY A 71 -2.33 -18.03 -14.27
CA GLY A 71 -2.04 -16.70 -14.82
C GLY A 71 -2.45 -15.61 -13.85
N SER A 72 -1.80 -14.46 -13.95
CA SER A 72 -2.13 -13.29 -13.12
C SER A 72 -2.29 -12.09 -14.04
N LYS A 73 -3.47 -11.47 -14.05
CA LYS A 73 -3.76 -10.26 -14.83
C LYS A 73 -3.64 -9.03 -13.96
N ARG A 74 -3.06 -7.95 -14.51
CA ARG A 74 -2.98 -6.67 -13.81
C ARG A 74 -4.39 -6.12 -13.63
N ASN A 75 -4.79 -5.83 -12.39
CA ASN A 75 -6.05 -5.15 -12.13
C ASN A 75 -5.97 -3.70 -12.66
N MET A 76 -6.92 -3.33 -13.53
CA MET A 76 -7.09 -1.97 -14.05
C MET A 76 -8.08 -1.14 -13.23
N ALA A 77 -9.01 -1.80 -12.51
CA ALA A 77 -10.03 -1.18 -11.66
C ALA A 77 -9.50 -0.85 -10.26
N THR A 78 -8.24 -0.41 -10.17
CA THR A 78 -7.61 -0.01 -8.91
C THR A 78 -7.65 1.51 -8.78
N ASN A 79 -7.82 2.03 -7.57
CA ASN A 79 -7.67 3.46 -7.35
C ASN A 79 -6.22 3.88 -7.63
N ARG A 80 -6.03 4.77 -8.62
CA ARG A 80 -4.70 5.16 -9.10
C ARG A 80 -3.93 5.96 -8.05
N HIS A 81 -4.60 6.82 -7.29
CA HIS A 81 -4.01 7.63 -6.24
C HIS A 81 -3.57 6.75 -5.06
N ALA A 82 -4.47 5.90 -4.57
CA ALA A 82 -4.17 4.95 -3.50
C ALA A 82 -3.01 4.01 -3.87
N LYS A 83 -3.02 3.49 -5.11
CA LYS A 83 -1.93 2.66 -5.62
C LYS A 83 -0.59 3.38 -5.66
N LYS A 84 -0.57 4.64 -6.11
CA LYS A 84 0.66 5.44 -6.15
C LYS A 84 1.18 5.73 -4.73
N ALA A 85 0.29 6.09 -3.81
CA ALA A 85 0.62 6.28 -2.40
C ALA A 85 1.23 5.01 -1.78
N MET A 86 0.64 3.85 -2.02
CA MET A 86 1.18 2.57 -1.56
C MET A 86 2.54 2.22 -2.17
N ILE A 87 2.76 2.50 -3.47
CA ILE A 87 4.07 2.26 -4.09
C ILE A 87 5.13 3.15 -3.44
N ASN A 88 4.84 4.44 -3.24
CA ASN A 88 5.75 5.37 -2.57
C ASN A 88 6.05 4.93 -1.14
N ALA A 89 5.01 4.53 -0.40
CA ALA A 89 5.15 4.01 0.96
C ALA A 89 6.00 2.73 0.99
N THR A 90 5.77 1.80 0.05
CA THR A 90 6.56 0.56 -0.10
C THR A 90 8.02 0.87 -0.39
N MET A 91 8.30 1.83 -1.28
CA MET A 91 9.68 2.23 -1.59
C MET A 91 10.42 2.74 -0.37
N GLN A 92 9.74 3.54 0.46
CA GLN A 92 10.32 4.07 1.69
C GLN A 92 10.40 3.00 2.79
N HIS A 93 9.39 2.15 2.92
CA HIS A 93 9.38 1.00 3.83
C HIS A 93 10.55 0.05 3.51
N SER A 94 10.84 -0.23 2.23
CA SER A 94 12.02 -1.02 1.83
C SER A 94 13.36 -0.40 2.19
N ARG A 95 13.43 0.90 2.47
CA ARG A 95 14.65 1.59 2.94
C ARG A 95 14.78 1.55 4.46
N ASN A 96 13.66 1.55 5.17
CA ASN A 96 13.62 1.76 6.61
C ASN A 96 13.29 0.49 7.41
N ALA A 97 12.69 -0.52 6.78
CA ALA A 97 12.34 -1.79 7.39
C ALA A 97 13.15 -2.93 6.78
N GLU A 98 13.83 -3.67 7.65
CA GLU A 98 14.75 -4.74 7.26
C GLU A 98 14.07 -5.83 6.44
N GLU A 99 12.88 -6.29 6.85
CA GLU A 99 12.13 -7.35 6.15
C GLU A 99 11.87 -6.98 4.67
N SER A 100 11.41 -5.76 4.43
CA SER A 100 11.13 -5.29 3.06
C SER A 100 12.39 -4.99 2.26
N SER A 101 13.48 -4.62 2.92
CA SER A 101 14.79 -4.45 2.29
C SER A 101 15.34 -5.79 1.82
N ILE A 102 15.33 -6.81 2.69
CA ILE A 102 15.78 -8.18 2.39
C ILE A 102 14.97 -8.74 1.21
N TYR A 103 13.65 -8.61 1.25
CA TYR A 103 12.82 -9.14 0.18
C TYR A 103 13.00 -8.40 -1.15
N LEU A 104 13.14 -7.07 -1.13
CA LEU A 104 13.45 -6.30 -2.33
C LEU A 104 14.78 -6.76 -2.96
N LYS A 105 15.83 -6.88 -2.14
CA LYS A 105 17.15 -7.38 -2.58
C LYS A 105 17.06 -8.79 -3.16
N LYS A 106 16.31 -9.69 -2.50
CA LYS A 106 16.03 -11.05 -3.00
C LYS A 106 15.35 -11.03 -4.37
N LYS A 107 14.42 -10.12 -4.62
CA LYS A 107 13.75 -10.01 -5.93
C LYS A 107 14.68 -9.44 -7.00
N ILE A 108 15.56 -8.50 -6.64
CA ILE A 108 16.57 -7.98 -7.56
C ILE A 108 17.59 -9.07 -7.92
N SER A 109 18.05 -9.88 -6.95
CA SER A 109 18.98 -10.99 -7.21
C SER A 109 18.36 -12.10 -8.08
N GLN A 110 17.03 -12.23 -8.07
CA GLN A 110 16.27 -13.08 -9.00
C GLN A 110 16.11 -12.48 -10.42
N GLY A 111 16.88 -11.44 -10.76
CA GLY A 111 16.88 -10.80 -12.08
C GLY A 111 15.70 -9.86 -12.34
N LYS A 112 14.93 -9.48 -11.32
CA LYS A 112 13.82 -8.51 -11.50
C LYS A 112 14.36 -7.08 -11.55
N LYS A 113 13.85 -6.29 -12.49
CA LYS A 113 14.14 -4.85 -12.54
C LYS A 113 13.62 -4.18 -11.26
N TYR A 114 14.29 -3.14 -10.78
CA TYR A 114 13.94 -2.45 -9.52
C TYR A 114 12.44 -2.11 -9.40
N LYS A 115 11.84 -1.50 -10.43
CA LYS A 115 10.40 -1.16 -10.44
C LYS A 115 9.50 -2.40 -10.31
N GLN A 116 9.88 -3.51 -10.95
CA GLN A 116 9.15 -4.77 -10.83
C GLN A 116 9.34 -5.38 -9.44
N ALA A 117 10.55 -5.31 -8.89
CA ALA A 117 10.86 -5.80 -7.56
C ALA A 117 10.06 -5.04 -6.49
N ILE A 118 9.98 -3.71 -6.54
CA ILE A 118 9.12 -2.89 -5.67
C ILE A 118 7.65 -3.29 -5.78
N LEU A 119 7.13 -3.47 -7.00
CA LEU A 119 5.76 -3.92 -7.21
C LEU A 119 5.49 -5.33 -6.66
N ILE A 120 6.51 -6.16 -6.49
CA ILE A 120 6.41 -7.47 -5.85
C ILE A 120 6.53 -7.34 -4.33
N THR A 121 7.41 -6.47 -3.84
CA THR A 121 7.62 -6.16 -2.41
C THR A 121 6.41 -5.52 -1.76
N LYS A 122 5.56 -4.81 -2.52
CA LYS A 122 4.30 -4.24 -2.00
C LYS A 122 3.41 -5.26 -1.30
N LYS A 123 3.51 -6.56 -1.62
CA LYS A 123 2.76 -7.62 -0.94
C LYS A 123 3.16 -7.77 0.52
N ILE A 124 4.43 -7.56 0.86
CA ILE A 124 4.93 -7.64 2.23
C ILE A 124 4.50 -6.41 3.02
N THR A 125 4.71 -5.22 2.45
CA THR A 125 4.22 -3.97 3.06
C THR A 125 2.69 -4.00 3.25
N ASN A 126 1.96 -4.56 2.28
CA ASN A 126 0.51 -4.77 2.40
C ASN A 126 0.16 -5.81 3.45
N LYS A 127 0.99 -6.83 3.71
CA LYS A 127 0.74 -7.76 4.82
C LYS A 127 0.91 -7.05 6.16
N SER A 128 1.96 -6.25 6.33
CA SER A 128 2.15 -5.40 7.51
C SER A 128 1.03 -4.36 7.69
N ALA A 129 0.52 -3.79 6.59
CA ALA A 129 -0.57 -2.82 6.59
C ALA A 129 -1.98 -3.44 6.64
N LEU A 130 -2.19 -4.68 6.19
CA LEU A 130 -3.47 -5.39 6.29
C LEU A 130 -3.64 -6.12 7.62
N GLN A 131 -2.54 -6.49 8.28
CA GLN A 131 -2.58 -6.94 9.68
C GLN A 131 -3.29 -5.90 10.58
N LEU A 132 -3.39 -4.63 10.14
CA LEU A 132 -4.17 -3.58 10.79
C LEU A 132 -5.67 -3.86 10.88
N LYS A 133 -6.26 -4.72 10.03
CA LYS A 133 -7.68 -5.10 10.18
C LYS A 133 -7.91 -5.88 11.48
N ILE A 134 -6.88 -6.57 11.99
CA ILE A 134 -6.96 -7.34 13.25
C ILE A 134 -6.86 -6.44 14.48
N ASN A 135 -6.32 -5.22 14.35
CA ASN A 135 -6.18 -4.27 15.46
C ASN A 135 -7.19 -3.11 15.43
N LEU A 136 -8.07 -3.07 14.41
CA LEU A 136 -9.10 -2.03 14.23
C LEU A 136 -10.54 -2.57 14.33
N LEU A 137 -10.70 -3.87 14.65
CA LEU A 137 -11.92 -4.51 15.14
C LEU A 137 -11.70 -4.94 16.58
#